data_AF-A0A0C2YXQ6-F1
#
_entry.id   AF-A0A0C2YXQ6-F1
#
_cell.length_a   1.000
_cell.length_b   1.000
_cell.length_c   1.000
_cell.angle_alpha   90.00
_cell.angle_beta   90.00
_cell.angle_gamma   90.00
#
_symmetry.space_group_name_H-M   'P 1'
#
loop_
_entity.id
_entity.type
_entity.pdbx_description
1 polymer ?
#
loop_
_entity_poly.entity_id
_entity_poly.type
_entity_poly.pdbx_seq_one_letter_code
_entity_poly.pdbx_strand_id
1 'polypeptide(L)'
;MWEARWQHVRLIARDGGGGNAHPVTLSKSDIRNGLAQLRLDNGDGEPVELLTADERVFVAEQLSKALAKAGPDQDVSIATIGMRKTILGLNEPRLTTLRAFMGTDGLNLILGEAQTEPPNDTGTYQKVDPRLVSLVEGRRAAPARGDARWKISSAANSAVALRRSDWAVIPAAAMAVPEPGSEAAQKQAQTQLEEMQRQMQQMQQQMKAAPASTAAPAPASPAPAAPVAVEDRLRTLDQLKAKGLLSPKEYAAKRKQIIDSF
;
A
#
# COMPACT_ATOMS: atom_id res chain seq x y z
N MET A 1 21.08 -21.15 -2.05
CA MET A 1 20.61 -20.75 -3.38
C MET A 1 19.57 -21.78 -3.81
N TRP A 2 18.48 -21.38 -4.45
CA TRP A 2 17.36 -22.28 -4.83
C TRP A 2 16.91 -21.99 -6.26
N GLU A 3 16.51 -23.03 -6.99
CA GLU A 3 16.04 -22.94 -8.37
C GLU A 3 15.07 -24.09 -8.69
N ALA A 4 13.97 -23.78 -9.38
CA ALA A 4 13.03 -24.76 -9.92
C ALA A 4 12.35 -24.22 -11.18
N ARG A 5 12.50 -24.93 -12.31
CA ARG A 5 11.98 -24.53 -13.64
C ARG A 5 12.44 -23.11 -14.04
N TRP A 6 11.60 -22.10 -13.85
CA TRP A 6 11.86 -20.68 -14.16
C TRP A 6 11.89 -19.79 -12.91
N GLN A 7 11.82 -20.38 -11.72
CA GLN A 7 11.90 -19.66 -10.47
C GLN A 7 13.29 -19.84 -9.88
N HIS A 8 13.88 -18.76 -9.37
CA HIS A 8 15.20 -18.82 -8.74
C HIS A 8 15.31 -17.81 -7.60
N VAL A 9 16.30 -18.06 -6.73
CA VAL A 9 16.76 -17.12 -5.71
C VAL A 9 18.28 -17.20 -5.66
N ARG A 10 18.93 -16.10 -6.04
CA ARG A 10 20.38 -16.02 -6.20
C ARG A 10 20.94 -14.74 -5.58
N LEU A 11 22.14 -14.83 -5.01
CA LEU A 11 22.95 -13.66 -4.70
C LEU A 11 23.74 -13.30 -5.94
N ILE A 12 23.68 -12.03 -6.32
CA ILE A 12 24.34 -11.48 -7.49
C ILE A 12 25.18 -10.28 -7.08
N ALA A 13 26.19 -9.94 -7.87
CA ALA A 13 26.95 -8.73 -7.65
C ALA A 13 26.06 -7.49 -7.85
N ARG A 14 26.27 -6.48 -7.01
CA ARG A 14 25.68 -5.15 -7.20
C ARG A 14 26.16 -4.54 -8.52
N ASP A 15 25.24 -3.98 -9.30
CA ASP A 15 25.55 -3.38 -10.62
C ASP A 15 25.57 -1.83 -10.62
N GLY A 16 25.66 -1.19 -9.46
CA GLY A 16 25.76 0.26 -9.31
C GLY A 16 25.30 0.80 -7.95
N GLY A 17 25.25 2.13 -7.82
CA GLY A 17 24.80 2.84 -6.62
C GLY A 17 25.79 2.82 -5.45
N GLY A 18 25.30 3.05 -4.23
CA GLY A 18 26.05 2.86 -2.98
C GLY A 18 25.99 1.42 -2.48
N GLY A 19 26.83 1.08 -1.49
CA GLY A 19 26.79 -0.23 -0.82
C GLY A 19 25.47 -0.47 -0.08
N ASN A 20 25.15 -1.75 0.12
CA ASN A 20 23.92 -2.17 0.79
C ASN A 20 24.07 -2.19 2.31
N ALA A 21 22.97 -1.93 3.01
CA ALA A 21 22.86 -2.15 4.45
C ALA A 21 22.63 -3.64 4.76
N HIS A 22 23.55 -4.48 4.27
CA HIS A 22 23.56 -5.93 4.44
C HIS A 22 24.78 -6.39 5.25
N PRO A 23 24.73 -7.56 5.91
CA PRO A 23 23.56 -8.44 6.05
C PRO A 23 22.48 -7.84 6.96
N VAL A 24 21.21 -8.18 6.73
CA VAL A 24 20.09 -7.72 7.55
C VAL A 24 19.09 -8.84 7.79
N THR A 25 18.55 -8.90 9.00
CA THR A 25 17.46 -9.82 9.34
C THR A 25 16.15 -9.05 9.31
N LEU A 26 15.29 -9.37 8.35
CA LEU A 26 13.92 -8.87 8.25
C LEU A 26 12.94 -10.02 8.48
N SER A 27 11.84 -9.73 9.18
CA SER A 27 10.79 -10.71 9.35
C SER A 27 10.07 -10.97 8.01
N LYS A 28 9.62 -12.21 7.81
CA LYS A 28 8.85 -12.57 6.61
C LYS A 28 7.54 -11.78 6.52
N SER A 29 6.90 -11.50 7.66
CA SER A 29 5.66 -10.72 7.71
C SER A 29 5.87 -9.28 7.25
N ASP A 30 6.95 -8.64 7.68
CA ASP A 30 7.26 -7.25 7.33
C ASP A 30 7.55 -7.12 5.84
N ILE A 31 8.34 -8.05 5.28
CA ILE A 31 8.58 -8.09 3.83
C ILE A 31 7.26 -8.32 3.09
N ARG A 32 6.44 -9.28 3.52
CA ARG A 32 5.15 -9.57 2.88
C ARG A 32 4.21 -8.36 2.89
N ASN A 33 4.10 -7.69 4.03
CA ASN A 33 3.33 -6.46 4.21
C ASN A 33 3.79 -5.37 3.24
N GLY A 34 5.11 -5.16 3.13
CA GLY A 34 5.70 -4.23 2.18
C GLY A 34 5.37 -4.58 0.73
N LEU A 35 5.55 -5.84 0.34
CA LEU A 35 5.25 -6.34 -1.01
C LEU A 35 3.77 -6.19 -1.36
N ALA A 36 2.86 -6.33 -0.39
CA ALA A 36 1.42 -6.19 -0.58
C ALA A 36 1.00 -4.75 -0.95
N GLN A 37 1.87 -3.75 -0.74
CA GLN A 37 1.62 -2.38 -1.14
C GLN A 37 1.99 -2.09 -2.60
N LEU A 38 2.73 -2.98 -3.26
CA LEU A 38 3.13 -2.78 -4.64
C LEU A 38 2.00 -3.11 -5.60
N ARG A 39 1.87 -2.27 -6.61
CA ARG A 39 0.93 -2.41 -7.72
C ARG A 39 1.71 -2.38 -9.04
N LEU A 40 1.13 -2.98 -10.05
CA LEU A 40 1.60 -2.92 -11.42
C LEU A 40 0.54 -2.20 -12.24
N ASP A 41 0.91 -1.04 -12.76
CA ASP A 41 0.12 -0.28 -13.73
C ASP A 41 0.62 -0.66 -15.13
N ASN A 42 -0.23 -1.31 -15.92
CA ASN A 42 0.08 -1.74 -17.28
C ASN A 42 -0.38 -0.74 -18.35
N GLY A 43 -0.89 0.43 -17.95
CA GLY A 43 -1.53 1.43 -18.82
C GLY A 43 -2.96 1.08 -19.22
N ASP A 44 -3.38 -0.17 -18.98
CA ASP A 44 -4.71 -0.68 -19.29
C ASP A 44 -5.53 -0.86 -17.99
N GLY A 45 -6.44 0.08 -17.72
CA GLY A 45 -7.36 0.00 -16.58
C GLY A 45 -6.73 0.32 -15.22
N GLU A 46 -7.32 -0.23 -14.15
CA GLU A 46 -6.86 -0.01 -12.78
C GLU A 46 -5.57 -0.82 -12.48
N PRO A 47 -4.61 -0.24 -11.74
CA PRO A 47 -3.40 -0.96 -11.34
C PRO A 47 -3.72 -2.24 -10.56
N VAL A 48 -3.08 -3.34 -10.96
CA VAL A 48 -3.26 -4.66 -10.35
C VAL A 48 -2.21 -4.94 -9.28
N GLU A 49 -2.39 -5.98 -8.45
CA GLU A 49 -1.33 -6.41 -7.53
C GLU A 49 -0.08 -6.88 -8.28
N LEU A 50 1.09 -6.39 -7.86
CA LEU A 50 2.35 -6.76 -8.51
C LEU A 50 2.64 -8.26 -8.37
N LEU A 51 2.47 -8.80 -7.16
CA LEU A 51 2.64 -10.21 -6.79
C LEU A 51 1.33 -10.73 -6.20
N THR A 52 0.92 -11.97 -6.48
CA THR A 52 -0.22 -12.60 -5.78
C THR A 52 0.11 -12.85 -4.30
N ALA A 53 -0.90 -13.18 -3.48
CA ALA A 53 -0.69 -13.55 -2.08
C ALA A 53 0.33 -14.70 -1.91
N ASP A 54 0.22 -15.75 -2.73
CA ASP A 54 1.14 -16.89 -2.71
C ASP A 54 2.55 -16.49 -3.12
N GLU A 55 2.68 -15.68 -4.17
CA GLU A 55 3.98 -15.14 -4.58
C GLU A 55 4.60 -14.29 -3.47
N ARG A 56 3.82 -13.45 -2.78
CA ARG A 56 4.32 -12.63 -1.66
C ARG A 56 4.83 -13.51 -0.53
N VAL A 57 4.15 -14.61 -0.20
CA VAL A 57 4.62 -15.56 0.84
C VAL A 57 5.96 -16.17 0.43
N PHE A 58 6.06 -16.66 -0.81
CA PHE A 58 7.29 -17.25 -1.33
C PHE A 58 8.43 -16.22 -1.35
N VAL A 59 8.23 -15.06 -2.00
CA VAL A 59 9.25 -14.02 -2.14
C VAL A 59 9.70 -13.50 -0.78
N ALA A 60 8.78 -13.27 0.17
CA ALA A 60 9.14 -12.81 1.51
C ALA A 60 10.00 -13.82 2.27
N GLU A 61 9.70 -15.11 2.16
CA GLU A 61 10.54 -16.16 2.76
C GLU A 61 11.94 -16.16 2.15
N GLN A 62 12.05 -16.07 0.84
CA GLN A 62 13.32 -16.14 0.14
C GLN A 62 14.18 -14.89 0.38
N LEU A 63 13.55 -13.71 0.37
CA LEU A 63 14.22 -12.44 0.70
C LEU A 63 14.74 -12.45 2.15
N SER A 64 13.93 -12.88 3.12
CA SER A 64 14.37 -12.96 4.52
C SER A 64 15.63 -13.81 4.68
N LYS A 65 15.67 -14.99 4.02
CA LYS A 65 16.83 -15.89 4.04
C LYS A 65 18.04 -15.33 3.28
N ALA A 66 17.82 -14.65 2.15
CA ALA A 66 18.88 -14.18 1.28
C ALA A 66 19.53 -12.89 1.81
N LEU A 67 18.73 -11.92 2.28
CA LEU A 67 19.21 -10.65 2.84
C LEU A 67 20.01 -10.86 4.14
N ALA A 68 19.69 -11.90 4.91
CA ALA A 68 20.46 -12.29 6.09
C ALA A 68 21.86 -12.85 5.75
N LYS A 69 22.10 -13.22 4.48
CA LYS A 69 23.36 -13.81 3.99
C LYS A 69 24.11 -12.91 3.02
N ALA A 70 23.41 -11.99 2.36
CA ALA A 70 24.00 -11.09 1.39
C ALA A 70 25.07 -10.22 2.05
N GLY A 71 26.19 -10.01 1.36
CA GLY A 71 27.16 -8.98 1.71
C GLY A 71 26.75 -7.57 1.25
N PRO A 72 27.51 -6.54 1.65
CA PRO A 72 27.25 -5.15 1.26
C PRO A 72 27.36 -4.89 -0.25
N ASP A 73 28.07 -5.74 -1.00
CA ASP A 73 28.20 -5.67 -2.47
C ASP A 73 27.33 -6.69 -3.21
N GLN A 74 26.36 -7.29 -2.51
CA GLN A 74 25.47 -8.30 -3.08
C GLN A 74 24.01 -7.89 -3.02
N ASP A 75 23.33 -8.16 -4.13
CA ASP A 75 21.87 -8.03 -4.28
C ASP A 75 21.24 -9.41 -4.35
N VAL A 76 19.94 -9.49 -4.15
CA VAL A 76 19.15 -10.71 -4.28
C VAL A 76 18.38 -10.65 -5.59
N SER A 77 18.63 -11.60 -6.49
CA SER A 77 17.84 -11.82 -7.71
C SER A 77 16.82 -12.92 -7.46
N ILE A 78 15.55 -12.65 -7.77
CA ILE A 78 14.44 -13.58 -7.63
C ILE A 78 13.67 -13.64 -8.94
N ALA A 79 13.34 -14.85 -9.38
CA ALA A 79 12.28 -15.08 -10.36
C ALA A 79 11.16 -15.90 -9.72
N THR A 80 9.92 -15.50 -9.95
CA THR A 80 8.71 -16.15 -9.42
C THR A 80 7.66 -16.29 -10.50
N ILE A 81 6.83 -17.32 -10.41
CA ILE A 81 5.69 -17.52 -11.30
C ILE A 81 4.42 -17.55 -10.46
N GLY A 82 3.48 -16.65 -10.77
CA GLY A 82 2.15 -16.60 -10.17
C GLY A 82 1.08 -16.97 -11.18
N MET A 83 0.03 -17.64 -10.74
CA MET A 83 -1.18 -17.84 -11.55
C MET A 83 -2.04 -16.57 -11.49
N ARG A 84 -2.39 -16.03 -12.66
CA ARG A 84 -3.22 -14.82 -12.79
C ARG A 84 -4.48 -15.12 -13.58
N LYS A 85 -5.59 -14.52 -13.18
CA LYS A 85 -6.85 -14.65 -13.91
C LYS A 85 -6.83 -13.73 -15.13
N THR A 86 -7.16 -14.29 -16.30
CA THR A 86 -7.41 -13.53 -17.52
C THR A 86 -8.80 -12.91 -17.50
N ILE A 87 -9.10 -12.07 -18.50
CA ILE A 87 -10.43 -11.49 -18.69
C ILE A 87 -11.52 -12.55 -18.92
N LEU A 88 -11.14 -13.75 -19.37
CA LEU A 88 -12.02 -14.91 -19.54
C LEU A 88 -12.12 -15.78 -18.28
N GLY A 89 -11.50 -15.38 -17.17
CA GLY A 89 -11.49 -16.10 -15.90
C GLY A 89 -10.57 -17.33 -15.86
N LEU A 90 -9.76 -17.55 -16.89
CA LEU A 90 -8.77 -18.64 -16.93
C LEU A 90 -7.53 -18.26 -16.12
N ASN A 91 -6.91 -19.24 -15.48
CA ASN A 91 -5.63 -19.02 -14.78
C ASN A 91 -4.47 -19.24 -15.74
N GLU A 92 -3.61 -18.24 -15.88
CA GLU A 92 -2.39 -18.30 -16.68
C GLU A 92 -1.16 -18.05 -15.80
N PRO A 93 -0.09 -18.82 -15.98
CA PRO A 93 1.15 -18.57 -15.27
C PRO A 93 1.81 -17.30 -15.84
N ARG A 94 2.25 -16.41 -14.95
CA ARG A 94 2.96 -15.17 -15.30
C ARG A 94 4.26 -15.09 -14.51
N LEU A 95 5.35 -14.84 -15.21
CA LEU A 95 6.69 -14.71 -14.68
C LEU A 95 6.95 -13.27 -14.22
N THR A 96 7.55 -13.11 -13.05
CA THR A 96 8.06 -11.82 -12.57
C THR A 96 9.48 -12.00 -12.06
N THR A 97 10.39 -11.11 -12.46
CA THR A 97 11.76 -11.07 -11.95
C THR A 97 12.03 -9.79 -11.17
N LEU A 98 12.74 -9.95 -10.06
CA LEU A 98 13.00 -8.92 -9.08
C LEU A 98 14.48 -8.92 -8.73
N ARG A 99 15.05 -7.73 -8.61
CA ARG A 99 16.26 -7.50 -7.84
C ARG A 99 15.90 -6.79 -6.54
N ALA A 100 16.44 -7.26 -5.42
CA ALA A 100 16.16 -6.73 -4.10
C ALA A 100 17.43 -6.47 -3.30
N PHE A 101 17.41 -5.43 -2.49
CA PHE A 101 18.47 -5.11 -1.53
C PHE A 101 17.97 -4.12 -0.47
N MET A 102 18.65 -4.05 0.67
CA MET A 102 18.41 -3.07 1.72
C MET A 102 19.29 -1.84 1.49
N GLY A 103 18.64 -0.70 1.27
CA GLY A 103 19.27 0.61 1.28
C GLY A 103 19.14 1.27 2.65
N THR A 104 19.59 2.51 2.77
CA THR A 104 19.41 3.32 3.99
C THR A 104 17.97 3.79 4.20
N ASP A 105 17.17 3.79 3.12
CA ASP A 105 15.78 4.26 3.06
C ASP A 105 14.75 3.12 3.13
N GLY A 106 15.20 1.86 3.08
CA GLY A 106 14.36 0.68 3.20
C GLY A 106 14.69 -0.42 2.19
N LEU A 107 13.75 -1.35 2.06
CA LEU A 107 13.86 -2.45 1.10
C LEU A 107 13.63 -1.93 -0.31
N ASN A 108 14.68 -1.95 -1.12
CA ASN A 108 14.65 -1.58 -2.52
C ASN A 108 14.28 -2.80 -3.37
N LEU A 109 13.39 -2.60 -4.33
CA LEU A 109 12.96 -3.60 -5.30
C LEU A 109 12.97 -3.00 -6.70
N ILE A 110 13.62 -3.71 -7.62
CA ILE A 110 13.71 -3.34 -9.04
C ILE A 110 13.14 -4.47 -9.87
N LEU A 111 12.13 -4.19 -10.69
CA LEU A 111 11.58 -5.15 -11.65
C LEU A 111 12.50 -5.29 -12.86
N GLY A 112 12.72 -6.52 -13.30
CA GLY A 112 13.34 -6.81 -14.60
C GLY A 112 12.27 -7.12 -15.65
N GLU A 113 11.46 -8.13 -15.34
CA GLU A 113 10.28 -8.56 -16.09
C GLU A 113 9.07 -8.54 -15.17
N ALA A 114 7.95 -8.03 -15.66
CA ALA A 114 6.71 -7.92 -14.92
C ALA A 114 5.59 -8.69 -15.61
N GLN A 115 5.14 -9.76 -14.96
CA GLN A 115 4.01 -10.60 -15.39
C GLN A 115 4.09 -11.03 -16.87
N THR A 116 5.29 -11.38 -17.35
CA THR A 116 5.52 -11.88 -18.71
C THR A 116 5.03 -13.32 -18.83
N GLU A 117 4.84 -13.82 -20.05
CA GLU A 117 4.65 -15.26 -20.23
C GLU A 117 5.94 -15.97 -19.82
N PRO A 118 5.85 -17.00 -18.96
CA PRO A 118 7.00 -17.85 -18.70
C PRO A 118 7.51 -18.40 -20.03
N PRO A 119 8.83 -18.53 -20.18
CA PRO A 119 9.44 -19.11 -21.36
C PRO A 119 8.83 -20.48 -21.70
N ASN A 120 8.08 -20.52 -22.81
CA ASN A 120 7.39 -21.67 -23.35
C ASN A 120 7.73 -21.73 -24.85
N ASP A 121 8.32 -22.81 -25.34
CA ASP A 121 8.48 -22.99 -26.78
C ASP A 121 7.13 -23.42 -27.39
N THR A 122 6.62 -22.59 -28.30
CA THR A 122 5.77 -22.99 -29.44
C THR A 122 4.46 -23.76 -29.22
N GLY A 123 3.91 -23.86 -27.99
CA GLY A 123 2.60 -24.49 -27.76
C GLY A 123 2.57 -26.02 -27.97
N THR A 124 3.73 -26.68 -28.00
CA THR A 124 3.87 -28.12 -28.31
C THR A 124 4.37 -28.98 -27.13
N TYR A 125 4.37 -28.46 -25.90
CA TYR A 125 4.79 -29.21 -24.69
C TYR A 125 6.19 -29.84 -24.76
N GLN A 126 7.13 -29.28 -25.53
CA GLN A 126 8.54 -29.68 -25.46
C GLN A 126 9.29 -28.86 -24.39
N LYS A 127 10.17 -29.52 -23.64
CA LYS A 127 10.98 -28.90 -22.58
C LYS A 127 11.98 -27.94 -23.22
N VAL A 128 11.79 -26.64 -23.06
CA VAL A 128 12.82 -25.63 -23.33
C VAL A 128 14.02 -25.93 -22.42
N ASP A 129 15.24 -25.95 -22.96
CA ASP A 129 16.46 -26.05 -22.13
C ASP A 129 16.56 -24.75 -21.31
N PRO A 130 16.52 -24.81 -19.97
CA PRO A 130 16.63 -23.62 -19.13
C PRO A 130 17.92 -22.82 -19.35
N ARG A 131 18.97 -23.43 -19.92
CA ARG A 131 20.22 -22.74 -20.26
C ARG A 131 20.09 -21.80 -21.46
N LEU A 132 19.08 -22.00 -22.31
CA LEU A 132 18.86 -21.20 -23.52
C LEU A 132 17.96 -19.99 -23.26
N VAL A 133 17.44 -19.85 -22.04
CA VAL A 133 16.51 -18.80 -21.66
C VAL A 133 17.22 -17.83 -20.71
N SER A 134 17.36 -16.59 -21.16
CA SER A 134 17.90 -15.52 -20.33
C SER A 134 16.76 -14.71 -19.72
N LEU A 135 16.47 -14.95 -18.44
CA LEU A 135 15.59 -14.07 -17.67
C LEU A 135 16.28 -12.74 -17.41
N VAL A 136 15.58 -11.63 -17.64
CA VAL A 136 16.12 -10.29 -17.39
C VAL A 136 15.81 -9.90 -15.95
N GLU A 137 16.84 -9.72 -15.13
CA GLU A 137 16.68 -9.19 -13.77
C GLU A 137 16.67 -7.66 -13.75
N GLY A 138 16.08 -7.07 -12.71
CA GLY A 138 16.07 -5.62 -12.51
C GLY A 138 17.49 -5.07 -12.34
N ARG A 139 17.74 -3.85 -12.82
CA ARG A 139 19.08 -3.23 -12.81
C ARG A 139 19.07 -1.89 -12.10
N ARG A 140 20.10 -1.57 -11.31
CA ARG A 140 20.20 -0.24 -10.68
C ARG A 140 20.55 0.81 -11.73
N ALA A 141 21.50 0.48 -12.60
CA ALA A 141 22.09 1.41 -13.56
C ALA A 141 21.14 1.87 -14.68
N ALA A 142 20.11 1.08 -15.01
CA ALA A 142 19.21 1.38 -16.11
C ALA A 142 17.80 0.83 -15.84
N PRO A 143 16.74 1.49 -16.33
CA PRO A 143 15.39 0.95 -16.23
C PRO A 143 15.27 -0.42 -16.91
N ALA A 144 14.25 -1.16 -16.52
CA ALA A 144 13.64 -2.21 -17.32
C ALA A 144 13.38 -1.69 -18.75
N ARG A 145 13.33 -2.60 -19.74
CA ARG A 145 13.34 -2.28 -21.18
C ARG A 145 12.52 -1.02 -21.51
N GLY A 146 13.09 -0.11 -22.32
CA GLY A 146 12.55 1.24 -22.55
C GLY A 146 11.18 1.33 -23.23
N ASP A 147 10.64 0.21 -23.70
CA ASP A 147 9.30 0.02 -24.27
C ASP A 147 8.31 -0.65 -23.31
N ALA A 148 8.72 -0.93 -22.06
CA ALA A 148 7.84 -1.50 -21.05
C ALA A 148 6.63 -0.57 -20.83
N ARG A 149 5.45 -1.04 -21.23
CA ARG A 149 4.17 -0.35 -20.98
C ARG A 149 3.75 -0.37 -19.52
N TRP A 150 4.46 -1.14 -18.69
CA TRP A 150 4.18 -1.28 -17.28
C TRP A 150 5.07 -0.38 -16.42
N LYS A 151 4.55 0.00 -15.27
CA LYS A 151 5.29 0.70 -14.21
C LYS A 151 4.81 0.21 -12.84
N ILE A 152 5.71 0.25 -11.86
CA ILE A 152 5.36 0.08 -10.47
C ILE A 152 4.55 1.29 -10.02
N SER A 153 3.45 1.02 -9.35
CA SER A 153 2.69 1.97 -8.56
C SER A 153 2.53 1.44 -7.14
N SER A 154 1.96 2.25 -6.25
CA SER A 154 1.71 1.88 -4.86
C SER A 154 0.22 1.88 -4.56
N ALA A 155 -0.18 1.10 -3.55
CA ALA A 155 -1.53 1.14 -3.02
C ALA A 155 -1.85 2.54 -2.46
N ALA A 156 -3.13 2.89 -2.42
CA ALA A 156 -3.57 4.16 -1.83
C ALA A 156 -3.07 4.30 -0.38
N ASN A 157 -2.59 5.50 -0.02
CA ASN A 157 -2.02 5.82 1.30
C ASN A 157 -0.78 4.98 1.68
N SER A 158 -0.11 4.37 0.70
CA SER A 158 1.14 3.67 0.91
C SER A 158 2.30 4.64 1.17
N ALA A 159 3.22 4.25 2.06
CA ALA A 159 4.48 4.96 2.26
C ALA A 159 5.58 4.54 1.26
N VAL A 160 5.28 3.65 0.30
CA VAL A 160 6.24 3.24 -0.73
C VAL A 160 6.64 4.43 -1.61
N ALA A 161 7.95 4.62 -1.79
CA ALA A 161 8.49 5.64 -2.67
C ALA A 161 8.93 5.03 -4.00
N LEU A 162 8.65 5.70 -5.12
CA LEU A 162 9.07 5.27 -6.46
C LEU A 162 10.29 6.07 -6.90
N ARG A 163 11.42 5.39 -7.12
CA ARG A 163 12.67 5.99 -7.60
C ARG A 163 12.69 6.10 -9.12
N ARG A 164 12.10 5.10 -9.78
CA ARG A 164 11.98 4.95 -11.23
C ARG A 164 10.74 4.11 -11.53
N SER A 165 10.29 4.07 -12.78
CA SER A 165 9.09 3.31 -13.20
C SER A 165 9.16 1.81 -12.86
N ASP A 166 10.35 1.25 -12.70
CA ASP A 166 10.61 -0.14 -12.35
C ASP A 166 11.25 -0.31 -10.97
N TRP A 167 11.43 0.77 -10.20
CA TRP A 167 12.17 0.75 -8.93
C TRP A 167 11.37 1.39 -7.79
N ALA A 168 10.97 0.56 -6.84
CA ALA A 168 10.32 0.96 -5.60
C ALA A 168 11.22 0.82 -4.37
N VAL A 169 11.01 1.70 -3.40
CA VAL A 169 11.60 1.67 -2.06
C VAL A 169 10.46 1.49 -1.07
N ILE A 170 10.54 0.41 -0.29
CA ILE A 170 9.59 0.07 0.76
C ILE A 170 10.23 0.46 2.10
N PRO A 171 9.85 1.60 2.70
CA PRO A 171 10.37 1.99 4.00
C PRO A 171 9.82 1.09 5.11
N ALA A 172 10.47 1.10 6.27
CA ALA A 172 10.01 0.36 7.45
C ALA A 172 8.55 0.66 7.83
N ALA A 173 8.11 1.92 7.66
CA ALA A 173 6.71 2.30 7.89
C ALA A 173 5.73 1.55 6.97
N ALA A 174 6.08 1.31 5.71
CA ALA A 174 5.25 0.52 4.81
C ALA A 174 5.25 -0.98 5.22
N MET A 175 6.41 -1.51 5.62
CA MET A 175 6.49 -2.91 6.08
C MET A 175 5.71 -3.18 7.38
N ALA A 176 5.50 -2.15 8.21
CA ALA A 176 4.74 -2.24 9.45
C ALA A 176 3.21 -2.28 9.25
N VAL A 177 2.69 -1.90 8.08
CA VAL A 177 1.24 -1.91 7.78
C VAL A 177 0.83 -3.32 7.36
N PRO A 178 -0.04 -4.03 8.11
CA PRO A 178 -0.41 -5.38 7.76
C PRO A 178 -1.14 -5.46 6.42
N GLU A 179 -0.84 -6.51 5.67
CA GLU A 179 -1.53 -6.81 4.42
C GLU A 179 -3.06 -6.91 4.63
N PRO A 180 -3.89 -6.22 3.83
CA PRO A 180 -5.34 -6.33 3.90
C PRO A 180 -5.82 -7.78 3.81
N GLY A 181 -6.72 -8.18 4.70
CA GLY A 181 -7.24 -9.55 4.75
C GLY A 181 -6.36 -10.55 5.52
N SER A 182 -5.13 -10.19 5.90
CA SER A 182 -4.31 -11.01 6.79
C SER A 182 -4.91 -11.09 8.21
N GLU A 183 -4.58 -12.14 8.96
CA GLU A 183 -5.01 -12.29 10.37
C GLU A 183 -4.56 -11.10 11.23
N ALA A 184 -3.37 -10.56 10.98
CA ALA A 184 -2.88 -9.38 11.68
C ALA A 184 -3.73 -8.13 11.39
N ALA A 185 -4.13 -7.91 10.13
CA ALA A 185 -5.02 -6.82 9.76
C ALA A 185 -6.42 -7.01 10.39
N GLN A 186 -6.93 -8.24 10.43
CA GLN A 186 -8.22 -8.56 11.07
C GLN A 186 -8.17 -8.28 12.58
N LYS A 187 -7.11 -8.71 13.27
CA LYS A 187 -6.90 -8.43 14.70
C LYS A 187 -6.78 -6.94 14.99
N GLN A 188 -6.05 -6.20 14.16
CA GLN A 188 -5.95 -4.74 14.30
C GLN A 188 -7.31 -4.06 14.10
N ALA A 189 -8.09 -4.47 13.10
CA ALA A 189 -9.42 -3.93 12.87
C ALA A 189 -10.38 -4.23 14.03
N GLN A 190 -10.32 -5.44 14.59
CA GLN A 190 -11.09 -5.80 15.79
C GLN A 190 -10.70 -4.95 17.00
N THR A 191 -9.39 -4.79 17.24
CA THR A 191 -8.88 -3.97 18.35
C THR A 191 -9.32 -2.51 18.23
N GLN A 192 -9.24 -1.93 17.02
CA GLN A 192 -9.72 -0.57 16.76
C GLN A 192 -11.23 -0.43 16.97
N LEU A 193 -12.02 -1.45 16.62
CA LEU A 193 -13.46 -1.45 16.84
C LEU A 193 -13.78 -1.49 18.35
N GLU A 194 -13.09 -2.31 19.11
CA GLU A 194 -13.24 -2.39 20.58
C GLU A 194 -12.83 -1.09 21.27
N GLU A 195 -11.73 -0.47 20.85
CA GLU A 195 -11.30 0.85 21.36
C GLU A 195 -12.33 1.94 21.04
N MET A 196 -12.86 1.97 19.81
CA MET A 196 -13.91 2.92 19.44
C MET A 196 -15.20 2.69 20.25
N GLN A 197 -15.58 1.43 20.51
CA GLN A 197 -16.72 1.12 21.38
C GLN A 197 -16.50 1.59 22.82
N ARG A 198 -15.31 1.37 23.38
CA ARG A 198 -14.95 1.87 24.71
C ARG A 198 -14.97 3.40 24.75
N GLN A 199 -14.46 4.06 23.71
CA GLN A 199 -14.49 5.51 23.60
C GLN A 199 -15.93 6.05 23.52
N MET A 200 -16.82 5.40 22.75
CA MET A 200 -18.25 5.77 22.71
C MET A 200 -18.94 5.55 24.06
N GLN A 201 -18.65 4.46 24.77
CA GLN A 201 -19.19 4.21 26.10
C GLN A 201 -18.72 5.27 27.10
N GLN A 202 -17.43 5.65 27.06
CA GLN A 202 -16.90 6.73 27.89
C GLN A 202 -17.56 8.07 27.57
N MET A 203 -17.75 8.40 26.28
CA MET A 203 -18.44 9.62 25.88
C MET A 203 -19.92 9.63 26.33
N GLN A 204 -20.63 8.49 26.23
CA GLN A 204 -21.99 8.38 26.75
C GLN A 204 -22.04 8.53 28.28
N GLN A 205 -21.07 7.99 29.00
CA GLN A 205 -20.96 8.16 30.45
C GLN A 205 -20.67 9.62 30.82
N GLN A 206 -19.79 10.31 30.09
CA GLN A 206 -19.54 11.74 30.30
C GLN A 206 -20.77 12.60 29.99
N MET A 207 -21.53 12.29 28.94
CA MET A 207 -22.79 13.00 28.65
C MET A 207 -23.87 12.74 29.73
N LYS A 208 -23.91 11.55 30.32
CA LYS A 208 -24.84 11.22 31.42
C LYS A 208 -24.40 11.78 32.78
N ALA A 209 -23.09 11.93 32.99
CA ALA A 209 -22.50 12.44 34.22
C ALA A 209 -22.26 13.96 34.20
N ALA A 210 -22.52 14.64 33.07
CA ALA A 210 -22.66 16.09 33.05
C ALA A 210 -23.76 16.47 34.06
N PRO A 211 -23.41 17.17 35.16
CA PRO A 211 -24.38 17.49 36.17
C PRO A 211 -25.44 18.40 35.55
N ALA A 212 -26.71 18.04 35.74
CA ALA A 212 -27.76 19.04 35.85
C ALA A 212 -27.29 20.00 36.94
N SER A 213 -26.68 21.12 36.53
CA SER A 213 -26.22 22.13 37.45
C SER A 213 -27.40 22.49 38.34
N THR A 214 -27.22 22.26 39.63
CA THR A 214 -28.17 22.50 40.70
C THR A 214 -28.89 23.83 40.50
N ALA A 215 -30.23 23.77 40.53
CA ALA A 215 -31.06 24.94 40.70
C ALA A 215 -30.68 25.66 42.01
N ALA A 216 -29.91 26.74 41.88
CA ALA A 216 -29.83 27.81 42.86
C ALA A 216 -30.86 28.90 42.49
N PRO A 217 -31.35 29.70 43.45
CA PRO A 217 -32.43 30.65 43.22
C PRO A 217 -32.04 31.68 42.14
N ALA A 218 -32.99 32.00 41.28
CA ALA A 218 -32.85 32.89 40.13
C ALA A 218 -32.09 34.20 40.47
N PRO A 219 -30.95 34.48 39.81
CA PRO A 219 -30.55 35.85 39.51
C PRO A 219 -31.45 36.37 38.39
N ALA A 220 -31.90 37.61 38.53
CA ALA A 220 -32.76 38.30 37.57
C ALA A 220 -32.31 38.11 36.12
N SER A 221 -33.30 37.87 35.25
CA SER A 221 -33.16 37.72 33.79
C SER A 221 -32.22 38.76 33.18
N PRO A 222 -31.18 38.35 32.42
CA PRO A 222 -30.64 39.21 31.39
C PRO A 222 -31.67 39.29 30.25
N ALA A 223 -31.90 40.52 29.79
CA ALA A 223 -32.73 40.85 28.64
C ALA A 223 -32.46 39.96 27.41
N PRO A 224 -33.45 39.76 26.52
CA PRO A 224 -33.32 38.86 25.38
C PRO A 224 -32.15 39.27 24.49
N ALA A 225 -31.18 38.37 24.36
CA ALA A 225 -30.08 38.54 23.42
C ALA A 225 -30.64 38.63 21.99
N ALA A 226 -30.27 39.71 21.33
CA ALA A 226 -30.65 40.06 19.97
C ALA A 226 -30.44 38.89 18.98
N PRO A 227 -31.24 38.83 17.90
CA PRO A 227 -31.05 37.83 16.86
C PRO A 227 -29.65 38.00 16.24
N VAL A 228 -28.82 36.96 16.35
CA VAL A 228 -27.60 36.85 15.55
C VAL A 228 -28.04 36.97 14.09
N ALA A 229 -27.63 38.05 13.43
CA ALA A 229 -28.09 38.41 12.10
C ALA A 229 -27.90 37.23 11.15
N VAL A 230 -28.93 36.97 10.35
CA VAL A 230 -28.97 35.85 9.40
C VAL A 230 -27.76 35.92 8.45
N GLU A 231 -27.28 37.13 8.14
CA GLU A 231 -26.02 37.39 7.44
C GLU A 231 -24.79 36.71 8.06
N ASP A 232 -24.63 36.70 9.39
CA ASP A 232 -23.46 36.10 10.05
C ASP A 232 -23.48 34.57 9.96
N ARG A 233 -24.69 33.98 9.98
CA ARG A 233 -24.87 32.53 9.81
C ARG A 233 -24.61 32.09 8.37
N LEU A 234 -25.04 32.89 7.39
CA LEU A 234 -24.76 32.65 5.97
C LEU A 234 -23.27 32.78 5.67
N ARG A 235 -22.59 33.79 6.22
CA ARG A 235 -21.14 33.99 6.07
C ARG A 235 -20.33 32.81 6.63
N THR A 236 -20.75 32.27 7.77
CA THR A 236 -20.12 31.10 8.37
C THR A 236 -20.29 29.85 7.49
N LEU A 237 -21.47 29.65 6.89
CA LEU A 237 -21.72 28.56 5.93
C LEU A 237 -20.85 28.66 4.67
N ASP A 238 -20.67 29.85 4.12
CA ASP A 238 -19.82 30.06 2.95
C ASP A 238 -18.35 29.75 3.25
N GLN A 239 -17.86 30.13 4.44
CA GLN A 239 -16.50 29.81 4.87
C GLN A 239 -16.28 28.30 5.04
N LEU A 240 -17.27 27.57 5.57
CA LEU A 240 -17.15 26.13 5.77
C LEU A 240 -17.22 25.37 4.44
N LYS A 241 -18.01 25.86 3.47
CA LYS A 241 -18.00 25.34 2.08
C LYS A 241 -16.66 25.60 1.40
N ALA A 242 -16.10 26.81 1.53
CA ALA A 242 -14.82 27.15 0.90
C ALA A 242 -13.66 26.31 1.44
N LYS A 243 -13.75 25.85 2.70
CA LYS A 243 -12.80 24.93 3.33
C LYS A 243 -13.00 23.45 2.95
N GLY A 244 -13.99 23.13 2.11
CA GLY A 244 -14.31 21.75 1.71
C GLY A 244 -14.92 20.89 2.82
N LEU A 245 -15.37 21.51 3.92
CA LEU A 245 -15.90 20.82 5.11
C LEU A 245 -17.40 20.51 5.02
N LEU A 246 -18.09 20.97 3.98
CA LEU A 246 -19.48 20.61 3.68
C LEU A 246 -19.62 20.11 2.25
N SER A 247 -20.42 19.06 2.08
CA SER A 247 -20.85 18.64 0.75
C SER A 247 -21.82 19.67 0.14
N PRO A 248 -21.93 19.75 -1.20
CA PRO A 248 -22.87 20.65 -1.87
C PRO A 248 -24.33 20.46 -1.43
N LYS A 249 -24.70 19.22 -1.08
CA LYS A 249 -26.04 18.84 -0.64
C LYS A 249 -26.36 19.37 0.77
N GLU A 250 -25.40 19.29 1.69
CA GLU A 250 -25.56 19.79 3.07
C GLU A 250 -25.58 21.32 3.12
N TYR A 251 -24.75 21.97 2.29
CA TYR A 251 -24.76 23.43 2.14
C TYR A 251 -26.13 23.94 1.67
N ALA A 252 -26.73 23.30 0.65
CA ALA A 252 -28.04 23.69 0.14
C ALA A 252 -29.16 23.53 1.18
N ALA A 253 -29.14 22.43 1.94
CA ALA A 253 -30.12 22.18 3.01
C ALA A 253 -30.01 23.19 4.15
N LYS A 254 -28.78 23.51 4.60
CA LYS A 254 -28.55 24.48 5.68
C LYS A 254 -28.83 25.92 5.28
N ARG A 255 -28.51 26.30 4.04
CA ARG A 255 -28.87 27.63 3.51
C ARG A 255 -30.38 27.81 3.45
N LYS A 256 -31.13 26.80 2.99
CA LYS A 256 -32.58 26.83 2.96
C LYS A 256 -33.19 26.96 4.36
N GLN A 257 -32.68 26.19 5.32
CA GLN A 257 -33.14 26.23 6.72
C GLN A 257 -32.94 27.61 7.38
N ILE A 258 -31.88 28.33 7.00
CA ILE A 258 -31.59 29.68 7.54
C ILE A 258 -32.49 30.74 6.89
N ILE A 259 -32.77 30.61 5.59
CA ILE A 259 -33.69 31.52 4.87
C ILE A 259 -35.14 31.28 5.32
N ASP A 260 -35.55 30.03 5.54
CA ASP A 260 -36.89 29.70 6.04
C ASP A 260 -37.08 30.09 7.52
N SER A 261 -35.99 30.44 8.23
CA SER A 261 -36.01 30.95 9.62
C SER A 261 -36.02 32.48 9.71
N PHE A 262 -36.12 33.16 8.57
CA PHE A 262 -36.35 34.60 8.45
C PHE A 262 -37.86 34.88 8.46
#